data_AF-A0A847A559-F1
#
_entry.id   AF-A0A847A559-F1
#
_cell.length_a   1.000
_cell.length_b   1.000
_cell.length_c   1.000
_cell.angle_alpha   90.00
_cell.angle_beta   90.00
_cell.angle_gamma   90.00
#
_symmetry.space_group_name_H-M   'P 1'
#
loop_
_entity.id
_entity.type
_entity.pdbx_description
1 polymer ?
#
loop_
_entity_poly.entity_id
_entity_poly.type
_entity_poly.pdbx_seq_one_letter_code
_entity_poly.pdbx_strand_id
1 'polypeptide(L)' 'MLVETDEGTAVYEVIAVARRDKTELTDIANVWTQAPGRLVLITCFFTEQGAAPDNMVVFARLTGGA' A
#
# COMPACT_ATOMS: atom_id res chain seq x y z
N MET A 1 10.38 2.52 4.49
CA MET A 1 10.16 2.41 3.03
C MET A 1 10.65 3.69 2.38
N LEU A 2 11.41 3.60 1.29
CA LEU A 2 11.95 4.75 0.57
C LEU A 2 11.25 4.85 -0.79
N VAL A 3 10.83 6.06 -1.16
CA VAL A 3 10.27 6.36 -2.49
C VAL A 3 11.15 7.42 -3.12
N GLU A 4 11.80 7.07 -4.22
CA GLU A 4 12.64 7.99 -5.00
C GLU A 4 11.80 8.67 -6.07
N THR A 5 11.99 9.97 -6.20
CA THR A 5 11.36 10.83 -7.21
C THR A 5 12.42 11.79 -7.77
N ASP A 6 12.08 12.50 -8.84
CA ASP A 6 12.97 13.52 -9.40
C ASP A 6 13.23 14.70 -8.42
N GLU A 7 12.38 14.88 -7.41
CA GLU A 7 12.49 15.92 -6.39
C GLU A 7 13.34 15.49 -5.18
N GLY A 8 13.56 14.20 -4.99
CA GLY A 8 14.25 13.66 -3.82
C GLY A 8 13.70 12.32 -3.36
N THR A 9 14.13 11.90 -2.16
CA THR A 9 13.71 10.65 -1.53
C THR A 9 12.77 10.93 -0.36
N ALA A 10 11.58 10.34 -0.41
CA ALA A 10 10.62 10.34 0.68
C ALA A 10 10.75 9.09 1.56
N VAL A 11 10.75 9.28 2.88
CA VAL A 11 10.85 8.22 3.89
C VAL A 11 9.48 7.97 4.51
N TYR A 12 9.03 6.73 4.41
CA TYR A 12 7.76 6.28 4.96
C TYR A 12 7.97 5.19 6.03
N GLU A 13 7.23 5.30 7.13
CA GLU A 13 7.09 4.26 8.14
C GLU A 13 5.86 3.39 7.83
N VAL A 14 6.04 2.07 7.78
CA VAL A 14 4.93 1.13 7.64
C VAL A 14 4.18 1.05 8.97
N ILE A 15 2.89 1.37 8.94
CA ILE A 15 2.05 1.41 10.14
C ILE A 15 1.06 0.24 10.21
N ALA A 16 0.73 -0.37 9.07
CA ALA A 16 -0.10 -1.56 9.02
C ALA A 16 0.16 -2.39 7.76
N VAL A 17 0.00 -3.70 7.87
CA VAL A 17 -0.01 -4.64 6.76
C VAL A 17 -1.22 -5.55 6.93
N ALA A 18 -1.99 -5.78 5.87
CA ALA A 18 -3.15 -6.64 5.88
C ALA A 18 -3.20 -7.52 4.64
N ARG A 19 -3.65 -8.77 4.82
CA ARG A 19 -4.09 -9.63 3.71
C ARG A 19 -5.60 -9.50 3.57
N ARG A 20 -6.08 -9.31 2.34
CA ARG A 20 -7.48 -9.04 2.03
C ARG A 20 -7.90 -9.76 0.77
N ASP A 21 -9.13 -10.22 0.75
CA ASP A 21 -9.71 -10.75 -0.48
C ASP A 21 -9.70 -9.66 -1.56
N LYS A 22 -9.52 -10.06 -2.81
CA LYS A 22 -9.44 -9.14 -3.94
C LYS A 22 -10.71 -8.29 -4.10
N THR A 23 -11.86 -8.86 -3.80
CA THR A 23 -13.16 -8.17 -3.88
C THR A 23 -13.36 -7.18 -2.74
N GLU A 24 -12.77 -7.42 -1.58
CA GLU A 24 -12.89 -6.54 -0.41
C GLU A 24 -12.14 -5.21 -0.58
N LEU A 25 -11.21 -5.10 -1.54
CA LEU A 25 -10.39 -3.89 -1.72
C LEU A 25 -11.23 -2.61 -1.87
N THR A 26 -12.40 -2.66 -2.52
CA THR A 26 -13.28 -1.49 -2.68
C THR A 26 -13.83 -0.97 -1.36
N ASP A 27 -13.94 -1.86 -0.37
CA ASP A 27 -14.64 -1.60 0.89
C ASP A 27 -13.67 -1.30 2.03
N ILE A 28 -12.36 -1.42 1.80
CA ILE A 28 -11.36 -1.10 2.81
C ILE A 28 -11.34 0.42 3.02
N ALA A 29 -11.87 0.81 4.17
CA ALA A 29 -11.74 2.17 4.68
C ALA A 29 -10.27 2.61 4.62
N ASN A 30 -10.04 3.83 4.13
CA ASN A 30 -8.73 4.49 4.01
C ASN A 30 -7.82 4.03 2.85
N VAL A 31 -8.19 3.03 2.05
CA VAL A 31 -7.42 2.70 0.83
C VAL A 31 -7.62 3.77 -0.25
N TRP A 32 -8.87 4.14 -0.52
CA TRP A 32 -9.21 5.04 -1.63
C TRP A 32 -9.41 6.50 -1.21
N THR A 33 -9.55 6.74 0.09
CA THR A 33 -9.64 8.11 0.60
C THR A 33 -8.32 8.84 0.30
N GLN A 34 -8.37 10.13 -0.02
CA GLN A 34 -7.16 10.94 -0.11
C GLN A 34 -6.76 11.40 1.30
N ALA A 35 -5.49 11.21 1.67
CA ALA A 35 -4.94 11.77 2.90
C ALA A 35 -3.48 12.18 2.65
N PRO A 36 -3.11 13.45 2.89
CA PRO A 36 -1.73 13.91 2.74
C PRO A 36 -0.73 13.07 3.53
N GLY A 37 0.42 12.76 2.92
CA GLY A 37 1.49 11.98 3.54
C GLY A 37 1.18 10.49 3.73
N ARG A 38 0.04 9.98 3.25
CA ARG A 38 -0.25 8.55 3.23
C ARG A 38 0.27 7.89 1.96
N LEU A 39 0.89 6.73 2.13
CA LEU A 39 1.20 5.81 1.06
C LEU A 39 0.45 4.49 1.28
N VAL A 40 -0.22 4.00 0.22
CA VAL A 40 -0.87 2.69 0.21
C VAL A 40 -0.25 1.87 -0.92
N LEU A 41 0.29 0.70 -0.57
CA LEU A 41 0.85 -0.27 -1.52
C LEU A 41 -0.05 -1.50 -1.58
N ILE A 42 -0.48 -1.87 -2.77
CA ILE A 42 -1.34 -3.02 -3.01
C ILE A 42 -0.63 -3.96 -3.98
N THR A 43 -0.49 -5.22 -3.59
CA THR A 43 0.08 -6.25 -4.47
C THR A 43 -0.67 -7.56 -4.31
N CYS A 44 -0.68 -8.37 -5.37
CA CYS A 44 -1.41 -9.63 -5.44
C CYS A 44 -0.61 -10.79 -4.83
N PHE A 45 -1.31 -11.69 -4.11
CA PHE A 45 -0.82 -13.04 -3.87
C PHE A 45 -1.32 -13.96 -4.98
N PHE A 46 -0.41 -14.38 -5.85
CA PHE A 46 -0.72 -15.34 -6.90
C PHE A 46 -0.68 -16.78 -6.37
N THR A 47 -1.66 -17.56 -6.80
CA THR A 47 -1.66 -19.02 -6.70
C THR A 47 -0.79 -19.61 -7.81
N GLU A 48 -0.43 -20.89 -7.69
CA GLU A 48 0.34 -21.61 -8.72
C GLU A 48 -0.37 -21.64 -10.08
N GLN A 49 -1.71 -21.57 -10.07
CA GLN A 49 -2.55 -21.54 -11.27
C GLN A 49 -2.71 -20.12 -11.84
N GLY A 50 -2.04 -19.11 -11.26
CA GLY A 50 -2.05 -17.73 -11.72
C GLY A 50 -3.24 -16.90 -11.27
N ALA A 51 -4.18 -17.46 -10.50
CA ALA A 51 -5.25 -16.68 -9.88
C ALA A 51 -4.71 -15.85 -8.71
N ALA A 52 -5.24 -14.64 -8.51
CA ALA A 52 -4.89 -13.76 -7.39
C ALA A 52 -6.13 -13.48 -6.53
N PRO A 53 -6.52 -14.42 -5.64
CA PRO A 53 -7.70 -14.26 -4.79
C PRO A 53 -7.48 -13.24 -3.68
N ASP A 54 -6.24 -13.02 -3.25
CA ASP A 54 -5.90 -12.12 -2.16
C ASP A 54 -4.90 -11.05 -2.60
N ASN A 55 -4.93 -9.92 -1.90
CA ASN A 55 -3.92 -8.88 -1.94
C ASN A 55 -3.25 -8.70 -0.58
N MET A 56 -1.99 -8.30 -0.61
CA MET A 56 -1.31 -7.64 0.50
C MET A 56 -1.50 -6.13 0.35
N VAL A 57 -2.04 -5.50 1.39
CA VAL A 57 -2.20 -4.05 1.50
C VAL A 57 -1.26 -3.55 2.58
N VAL A 58 -0.38 -2.62 2.22
CA VAL A 58 0.56 -1.97 3.12
C VAL A 58 0.16 -0.51 3.28
N PHE A 59 -0.04 -0.07 4.51
CA PHE A 59 -0.26 1.32 4.85
C PHE A 59 1.00 1.91 5.46
N ALA A 60 1.43 3.06 4.95
CA ALA A 60 2.59 3.76 5.46
C ALA A 60 2.32 5.26 5.58
N ARG A 61 3.01 5.90 6.53
CA ARG A 61 2.94 7.35 6.77
C ARG A 61 4.29 7.98 6.47
N LEU A 62 4.27 9.16 5.86
CA LEU A 62 5.46 9.97 5.64
C LEU A 62 6.06 10.36 6.99
N THR A 63 7.35 10.12 7.16
CA THR A 63 8.11 10.51 8.36
C THR A 63 9.16 11.58 8.08
N GLY A 64 9.42 11.87 6.80
CA GLY A 64 10.39 12.87 6.35
C GLY A 64 10.85 12.59 4.93
N GLY A 65 11.74 13.42 4.42
CA GLY A 65 12.22 13.34 3.04
C GLY A 65 12.65 14.73 2.57
N ALA A 66 13.56 14.75 1.60
CA ALA A 66 14.06 15.96 0.97
C ALA A 66 13.15 16.38 -0.18
#